data_AF-A0A846C6E5-F1
#
_entry.id   AF-A0A846C6E5-F1
#
_cell.length_a   1.000
_cell.length_b   1.000
_cell.length_c   1.000
_cell.angle_alpha   90.00
_cell.angle_beta   90.00
_cell.angle_gamma   90.00
#
_symmetry.space_group_name_H-M   'P 1'
#
loop_
_entity.id
_entity.type
_entity.pdbx_description
1 polymer ?
#
loop_
_entity_poly.entity_id
_entity_poly.type
_entity_poly.pdbx_seq_one_letter_code
_entity_poly.pdbx_strand_id
1 'polypeptide(L)'
;MRARYKYRIYPTKYQQTKLAQLFGCVRVVWNDSLACCKEKHAQREKKPYLSELQKQFITQAKKTEHREWLSEVSAIPLQQSLNDLNQALL
;
A
#
# COMPACT_ATOMS: atom_id res chain seq x y z
N MET A 1 -30.71 8.33 -12.00
CA MET A 1 -30.46 7.03 -11.33
C MET A 1 -29.11 6.49 -11.82
N ARG A 2 -28.12 6.26 -10.95
CA ARG A 2 -26.82 5.68 -11.37
C ARG A 2 -26.98 4.17 -11.49
N ALA A 3 -26.77 3.60 -12.68
CA ALA A 3 -26.72 2.16 -12.85
C ALA A 3 -25.57 1.58 -12.01
N ARG A 4 -25.84 0.49 -11.29
CA ARG A 4 -24.83 -0.26 -10.54
C ARG A 4 -24.64 -1.60 -11.25
N TYR A 5 -23.41 -1.88 -11.66
CA TYR A 5 -23.07 -3.12 -12.35
C TYR A 5 -22.32 -4.05 -11.40
N LYS A 6 -22.65 -5.34 -11.46
CA LYS A 6 -21.94 -6.41 -10.75
C LYS A 6 -21.26 -7.29 -11.78
N TYR A 7 -19.95 -7.40 -11.69
CA TYR A 7 -19.14 -8.23 -12.58
C TYR A 7 -18.46 -9.35 -11.79
N ARG A 8 -18.31 -10.51 -12.42
CA ARG A 8 -17.44 -11.58 -11.96
C ARG A 8 -16.34 -11.76 -12.98
N ILE A 9 -15.10 -11.71 -12.52
CA ILE A 9 -13.92 -11.94 -13.36
C ILE A 9 -13.38 -13.36 -13.14
N TYR A 10 -12.83 -13.95 -14.20
CA TYR A 10 -12.17 -15.25 -14.17
C TYR A 10 -10.74 -15.08 -14.69
N PRO A 11 -9.81 -14.65 -13.83
CA PRO A 11 -8.45 -14.32 -14.26
C PRO A 11 -7.70 -15.58 -14.72
N THR A 12 -6.89 -15.45 -15.76
CA THR A 12 -5.95 -16.49 -16.19
C THR A 12 -4.91 -16.75 -15.09
N LYS A 13 -4.20 -17.88 -15.15
CA LYS A 13 -3.13 -18.20 -14.18
C LYS A 13 -2.11 -17.06 -14.07
N TYR A 14 -1.70 -16.48 -15.21
CA TYR A 14 -0.79 -15.33 -15.24
C TYR A 14 -1.37 -14.10 -14.51
N GLN A 15 -2.64 -13.77 -14.76
CA GLN A 15 -3.31 -12.65 -14.08
C GLN A 15 -3.44 -12.90 -12.57
N GLN A 16 -3.74 -14.13 -12.15
CA GLN A 16 -3.80 -14.48 -10.73
C GLN A 16 -2.46 -14.24 -10.03
N THR A 17 -1.34 -14.64 -10.65
CA THR A 17 -0.01 -14.37 -10.12
C THR A 17 0.25 -12.87 -10.00
N LYS A 18 -0.09 -12.08 -11.03
CA LYS A 18 0.08 -10.61 -11.00
C LYS A 18 -0.78 -9.94 -9.93
N LEU A 19 -2.02 -10.40 -9.74
CA LEU A 19 -2.89 -9.90 -8.67
C LEU A 19 -2.34 -10.28 -7.29
N ALA A 20 -1.85 -11.50 -7.11
CA ALA A 20 -1.25 -11.94 -5.85
C ALA A 20 0.01 -11.11 -5.50
N GLN A 21 0.88 -10.84 -6.48
CA GLN A 21 2.03 -9.95 -6.32
C GLN A 21 1.57 -8.54 -5.90
N LEU A 22 0.60 -7.96 -6.62
CA LEU A 22 0.06 -6.63 -6.30
C LEU A 22 -0.50 -6.57 -4.88
N PHE A 23 -1.33 -7.53 -4.49
CA PHE A 23 -1.94 -7.56 -3.17
C PHE A 23 -0.91 -7.80 -2.06
N GLY A 24 0.13 -8.59 -2.33
CA GLY A 24 1.27 -8.77 -1.44
C GLY A 24 2.01 -7.46 -1.20
N CYS A 25 2.34 -6.73 -2.28
CA CYS A 25 3.00 -5.42 -2.20
C CYS A 25 2.17 -4.40 -1.41
N VAL A 26 0.87 -4.31 -1.71
CA VAL A 26 -0.08 -3.43 -1.00
C VAL A 26 -0.09 -3.74 0.50
N ARG A 27 -0.14 -5.02 0.86
CA ARG A 27 -0.16 -5.43 2.28
C ARG A 27 1.12 -5.06 3.01
N VAL A 28 2.28 -5.22 2.37
CA VAL A 28 3.56 -4.85 2.99
C VAL A 28 3.66 -3.35 3.21
N VAL A 29 3.32 -2.54 2.19
CA VAL A 29 3.33 -1.07 2.32
C VAL A 29 2.39 -0.60 3.45
N TRP A 30 1.19 -1.18 3.51
CA TRP A 30 0.25 -0.92 4.60
C TRP A 30 0.81 -1.27 5.98
N ASN A 31 1.33 -2.49 6.13
CA ASN A 31 1.78 -2.99 7.43
C ASN A 31 3.01 -2.24 7.95
N ASP A 32 4.00 -1.98 7.09
CA ASP A 32 5.21 -1.24 7.46
C ASP A 32 4.84 0.20 7.89
N SER A 33 3.93 0.84 7.16
CA SER A 33 3.47 2.20 7.49
C SER A 33 2.63 2.23 8.77
N LEU A 34 1.73 1.26 8.97
CA LEU A 34 0.94 1.14 10.19
C LEU A 34 1.83 0.90 11.42
N ALA A 35 2.86 0.06 11.29
CA ALA A 35 3.83 -0.18 12.35
C ALA A 35 4.54 1.13 12.76
N CYS A 36 5.01 1.90 11.77
CA CYS A 36 5.62 3.21 12.02
C CYS A 36 4.65 4.19 12.70
N CYS A 37 3.41 4.29 12.23
CA CYS A 37 2.40 5.15 12.87
C CYS A 37 2.13 4.75 14.33
N LYS A 38 2.03 3.44 14.61
CA LYS A 38 1.84 2.92 15.97
C LYS A 38 3.02 3.23 16.88
N GLU A 39 4.24 3.09 16.39
CA GLU A 39 5.46 3.40 17.13
C GLU A 39 5.52 4.88 17.51
N LYS A 40 5.32 5.78 16.54
CA LYS A 40 5.27 7.22 16.79
C LYS A 40 4.18 7.61 17.78
N HIS A 41 3.00 7.00 17.66
CA HIS A 41 1.92 7.23 18.60
C HIS A 41 2.29 6.78 20.02
N ALA A 42 2.92 5.61 20.18
CA ALA A 42 3.39 5.12 21.48
C ALA A 42 4.44 6.06 22.11
N GLN A 43 5.28 6.69 21.28
CA GLN A 43 6.26 7.69 21.68
C GLN A 43 5.67 9.10 21.89
N ARG A 44 4.35 9.26 21.74
CA ARG A 44 3.63 10.56 21.79
C ARG A 44 4.15 11.59 20.79
N GLU A 45 4.71 11.12 19.68
CA GLU A 45 5.13 11.96 18.57
C GLU A 45 3.94 12.34 17.68
N LYS A 46 4.17 13.33 16.82
CA LYS A 46 3.19 13.70 15.80
C LYS A 46 3.00 12.56 14.80
N LYS A 47 1.74 12.35 14.40
CA LYS A 47 1.39 11.44 13.29
C LYS A 47 2.19 11.84 12.03
N PRO A 48 2.83 10.89 11.33
CA PRO A 48 3.50 11.18 10.06
C PRO A 48 2.53 11.78 9.05
N TYR A 49 3.02 12.71 8.24
CA TYR A 49 2.29 13.15 7.06
C TYR A 49 2.24 12.03 6.03
N LEU A 50 1.15 11.99 5.25
CA LEU A 50 0.98 11.02 4.17
C LEU A 50 2.15 11.05 3.16
N SER A 51 2.68 12.24 2.86
CA SER A 51 3.83 12.42 1.97
C SER A 51 5.12 11.80 2.53
N GLU A 52 5.31 11.82 3.84
CA GLU A 52 6.45 11.18 4.51
C GLU A 52 6.33 9.65 4.40
N LEU A 53 5.15 9.09 4.65
CA LEU A 53 4.88 7.67 4.50
C LEU A 53 5.10 7.19 3.06
N GLN A 54 4.59 7.93 2.07
CA GLN A 54 4.80 7.61 0.65
C GLN A 54 6.29 7.64 0.28
N LYS A 55 7.02 8.66 0.75
CA LYS A 55 8.47 8.77 0.49
C LYS A 55 9.21 7.58 1.11
N GLN A 56 8.93 7.23 2.36
CA GLN A 56 9.65 6.20 3.10
C GLN A 56 9.29 4.79 2.60
N PHE A 57 8.01 4.43 2.59
CA PHE A 57 7.55 3.06 2.38
C PHE A 57 7.25 2.71 0.91
N ILE A 58 7.36 3.67 -0.01
CA ILE A 58 7.27 3.41 -1.45
C ILE A 58 8.54 3.90 -2.14
N THR A 59 8.83 5.20 -2.14
CA THR A 59 9.89 5.77 -2.99
C THR A 59 11.30 5.33 -2.57
N GLN A 60 11.60 5.32 -1.26
CA GLN A 60 12.89 4.85 -0.75
C GLN A 60 12.92 3.34 -0.62
N ALA A 61 11.85 2.71 -0.13
CA ALA A 61 11.76 1.26 -0.02
C ALA A 61 12.10 0.55 -1.34
N LYS A 62 11.55 1.00 -2.47
CA LYS A 62 11.83 0.45 -3.81
C LYS A 62 13.30 0.44 -4.22
N LYS A 63 14.15 1.23 -3.56
CA LYS A 63 15.59 1.32 -3.85
C LYS A 63 16.43 0.39 -2.97
N THR A 64 15.81 -0.28 -1.99
CA THR A 64 16.49 -1.23 -1.11
C THR A 64 16.36 -2.64 -1.66
N GLU A 65 17.41 -3.46 -1.53
CA GLU A 65 17.42 -4.85 -1.99
C GLU A 65 16.25 -5.66 -1.41
N HIS A 66 15.92 -5.46 -0.13
CA HIS A 66 14.82 -6.18 0.52
C HIS A 66 13.41 -5.82 0.04
N ARG A 67 13.26 -4.69 -0.67
CA ARG A 67 11.95 -4.15 -1.09
C ARG A 67 11.92 -3.74 -2.57
N GLU A 68 12.92 -4.11 -3.37
CA GLU A 68 12.98 -3.76 -4.79
C GLU A 68 11.79 -4.29 -5.59
N TRP A 69 11.25 -5.44 -5.19
CA TRP A 69 10.07 -6.11 -5.77
C TRP A 69 8.79 -5.26 -5.69
N LEU A 70 8.73 -4.22 -4.85
CA LEU A 70 7.65 -3.23 -4.88
C LEU A 70 7.61 -2.46 -6.22
N SER A 71 8.70 -2.46 -6.99
CA SER A 71 8.79 -1.87 -8.32
C SER A 71 8.18 -2.73 -9.42
N GLU A 72 7.88 -4.01 -9.15
CA GLU A 72 7.28 -4.93 -10.12
C GLU A 72 5.78 -4.70 -10.33
N VAL A 73 5.17 -3.84 -9.51
CA VAL A 73 3.74 -3.53 -9.53
C VAL A 73 3.49 -2.03 -9.67
N SER A 74 2.28 -1.68 -10.11
CA SER A 74 1.86 -0.28 -10.18
C SER A 74 1.98 0.40 -8.82
N ALA A 75 2.49 1.63 -8.81
CA ALA A 75 2.59 2.43 -7.59
C ALA A 75 1.22 2.94 -7.11
N ILE A 76 0.21 3.00 -7.99
CA ILE A 76 -1.09 3.59 -7.66
C ILE A 76 -1.78 2.83 -6.50
N PRO A 77 -1.90 1.48 -6.51
CA PRO A 77 -2.50 0.78 -5.39
C PRO A 77 -1.67 0.87 -4.09
N LEU A 78 -0.35 1.02 -4.19
CA LEU A 78 0.51 1.23 -3.02
C LEU A 78 0.23 2.59 -2.39
N GLN A 79 0.14 3.66 -3.19
CA GLN A 79 -0.25 4.99 -2.72
C GLN A 79 -1.66 4.99 -2.14
N GLN A 80 -2.60 4.29 -2.80
CA GLN A 80 -3.96 4.17 -2.30
C GLN A 80 -4.03 3.48 -0.95
N SER A 81 -3.21 2.45 -0.71
CA SER A 81 -3.14 1.81 0.61
C SER A 81 -2.74 2.78 1.72
N LEU A 82 -1.88 3.76 1.43
CA LEU A 82 -1.51 4.79 2.40
C LEU A 82 -2.61 5.84 2.58
N ASN A 83 -3.37 6.15 1.54
CA ASN A 83 -4.56 7.00 1.65
C ASN A 83 -5.61 6.36 2.56
N ASP A 84 -5.89 5.08 2.32
CA ASP A 84 -6.83 4.28 3.10
C ASP A 84 -6.36 4.17 4.57
N LEU A 85 -5.06 3.99 4.82
CA LEU A 85 -4.47 3.99 6.16
C LEU A 85 -4.61 5.36 6.83
N ASN A 86 -4.32 6.43 6.10
CA ASN A 86 -4.43 7.78 6.63
C ASN A 86 -5.86 8.09 7.04
N GLN A 87 -6.85 7.70 6.22
CA GLN A 87 -8.27 7.83 6.53
C GLN A 87 -8.69 6.99 7.74
N ALA A 88 -8.16 5.77 7.90
CA ALA A 88 -8.47 4.92 9.05
C ALA A 88 -7.85 5.41 10.38
N LEU A 89 -6.79 6.23 10.30
CA LEU A 89 -6.11 6.85 11.44
C LEU A 89 -6.52 8.32 11.66
N LEU A 90 -7.52 8.83 10.94
CA LEU A 90 -8.21 10.09 11.26
C LEU A 90 -9.33 9.79 12.25
#